data_AF-A0A4Y8I0S0-F1
#
_entry.id   AF-A0A4Y8I0S0-F1
#
_cell.length_a   1.000
_cell.length_b   1.000
_cell.length_c   1.000
_cell.angle_alpha   90.00
_cell.angle_beta   90.00
_cell.angle_gamma   90.00
#
_symmetry.space_group_name_H-M   'P 1'
#
loop_
_entity.id
_entity.type
_entity.pdbx_description
1 polymer ?
#
loop_
_entity_poly.entity_id
_entity_poly.type
_entity_poly.pdbx_seq_one_letter_code
_entity_poly.pdbx_strand_id
1 'polypeptide(L)' 'MSQVLAQGYLSHFDWGCDDDEHCGWAIIKAENRSMALMSVPPLLRGNARAIRLTRMSSKDINDVKAMHGKK' A
#
# COMPACT_ATOMS: atom_id res chain seq x y z
N MET A 1 15.69 23.49 -5.67
CA MET A 1 16.60 22.40 -5.26
C MET A 1 15.85 21.08 -5.41
N SER A 2 16.06 20.36 -6.52
CA SER A 2 15.47 19.02 -6.70
C SER A 2 16.41 17.99 -6.08
N GLN A 3 16.13 17.55 -4.86
CA GLN A 3 16.85 16.42 -4.27
C GLN A 3 16.50 15.15 -5.07
N VAL A 4 17.46 14.65 -5.83
CA VAL A 4 17.37 13.34 -6.47
C VAL A 4 17.74 12.29 -5.42
N LEU A 5 16.69 11.74 -4.80
CA LEU A 5 16.72 10.65 -3.84
C LEU A 5 16.81 9.32 -4.62
N ALA A 6 18.00 8.94 -5.09
CA ALA A 6 18.17 7.81 -6.02
C ALA A 6 18.96 6.62 -5.42
N GLN A 7 18.70 6.27 -4.16
CA GLN A 7 19.30 5.07 -3.56
C GLN A 7 18.23 4.09 -3.10
N GLY A 8 17.87 3.14 -3.98
CA GLY A 8 16.98 2.01 -3.65
C GLY A 8 15.49 2.37 -3.47
N TYR A 9 15.06 3.49 -4.02
CA TYR A 9 13.69 3.98 -3.87
C TYR A 9 12.68 3.07 -4.56
N LEU A 10 11.48 3.01 -3.97
CA LEU A 10 10.27 2.61 -4.69
C LEU A 10 10.27 3.35 -6.03
N SER A 11 10.38 2.60 -7.12
CA SER A 11 10.57 3.16 -8.47
C SER A 11 9.38 2.89 -9.39
N HIS A 12 8.52 1.96 -8.99
CA HIS A 12 7.33 1.57 -9.72
C HIS A 12 6.13 1.91 -8.85
N PHE A 13 5.32 2.84 -9.35
CA PHE A 13 4.08 3.26 -8.72
C PHE A 13 2.94 3.12 -9.70
N ASP A 14 1.85 2.54 -9.22
CA ASP A 14 0.56 2.60 -9.86
C ASP A 14 -0.21 3.80 -9.30
N TRP A 15 -0.99 4.47 -10.14
CA TRP A 15 -1.73 5.67 -9.74
C TRP A 15 -3.23 5.39 -9.87
N GLY A 16 -3.96 5.58 -8.78
CA GLY A 16 -5.43 5.53 -8.78
C GLY A 16 -5.94 6.91 -8.43
N CYS A 17 -6.63 7.59 -9.34
CA CYS A 17 -7.25 8.89 -9.04
C CYS A 17 -8.78 8.86 -9.12
N ASP A 18 -9.36 7.76 -9.61
CA ASP A 18 -10.78 7.67 -9.97
C ASP A 18 -11.69 7.31 -8.78
N ASP A 19 -11.12 6.77 -7.69
CA ASP A 19 -11.84 6.32 -6.48
C ASP A 19 -11.44 7.14 -5.25
N ASP A 20 -11.47 8.48 -5.38
CA ASP A 20 -11.28 9.51 -4.34
C ASP A 20 -9.93 9.51 -3.58
N GLU A 21 -9.07 8.52 -3.82
CA GLU A 21 -7.78 8.39 -3.14
C GLU A 21 -6.62 8.79 -4.05
N HIS A 22 -6.37 10.10 -4.15
CA HIS A 22 -5.29 10.70 -4.95
C HIS A 22 -3.88 10.41 -4.38
N CYS A 23 -3.42 9.17 -4.56
CA CYS A 23 -2.08 8.77 -4.12
C CYS A 23 -1.41 7.80 -5.11
N GLY A 24 -0.09 7.72 -5.00
CA GLY A 24 0.71 6.71 -5.70
C GLY A 24 0.85 5.46 -4.83
N TRP A 25 0.59 4.30 -5.42
CA TRP A 25 0.69 3.00 -4.77
C TRP A 25 1.95 2.28 -5.22
N ALA A 26 2.76 1.82 -4.27
CA ALA A 26 3.85 0.89 -4.56
C ALA A 26 3.56 -0.46 -3.87
N ILE A 27 3.68 -1.54 -4.63
CA ILE A 27 3.45 -2.89 -4.12
C ILE A 27 4.81 -3.52 -3.81
N ILE A 28 5.02 -3.85 -2.53
CA ILE A 28 6.25 -4.50 -2.05
C ILE A 28 5.93 -5.73 -1.20
N LYS A 29 6.92 -6.62 -1.09
CA LYS A 29 6.89 -7.73 -0.13
C LYS A 29 7.56 -7.28 1.16
N ALA A 30 6.87 -7.43 2.29
CA ALA A 30 7.38 -7.15 3.62
C ALA A 30 6.74 -8.11 4.64
N GLU A 31 7.44 -8.41 5.72
CA GLU A 31 6.93 -9.30 6.77
C GLU A 31 5.77 -8.67 7.55
N ASN A 32 5.79 -7.34 7.70
CA ASN A 32 4.75 -6.59 8.39
C ASN A 32 4.69 -5.13 7.88
N ARG A 33 3.66 -4.40 8.32
CA ARG A 33 3.41 -3.01 7.92
C ARG A 33 4.55 -2.05 8.29
N SER A 34 5.18 -2.25 9.45
CA SER A 34 6.28 -1.40 9.90
C SER A 34 7.49 -1.52 8.96
N MET A 35 7.85 -2.75 8.59
CA MET A 35 8.91 -3.01 7.62
C MET A 35 8.59 -2.45 6.23
N ALA A 36 7.32 -2.52 5.80
CA ALA A 36 6.91 -1.91 4.53
C ALA A 36 7.16 -0.39 4.53
N LEU A 37 6.86 0.29 5.64
CA LEU A 37 7.10 1.74 5.79
C LEU A 37 8.59 2.10 5.86
N MET A 38 9.47 1.17 6.21
CA MET A 38 10.93 1.41 6.17
C MET A 38 11.45 1.61 4.75
N SER A 39 10.77 1.06 3.73
CA SER A 39 11.07 1.32 2.31
C SER A 39 10.68 2.73 1.86
N VAL A 40 9.87 3.44 2.64
CA VAL A 40 9.52 4.84 2.38
C VAL A 40 10.61 5.74 2.98
N PRO A 41 11.14 6.74 2.24
CA PRO A 41 12.06 7.73 2.80
C PRO A 41 11.52 8.37 4.09
N PRO A 42 12.36 8.59 5.11
CA PRO A 42 11.93 9.12 6.41
C PRO A 42 11.10 10.40 6.32
N LEU A 43 11.45 11.30 5.39
CA LEU A 43 10.77 12.58 5.16
C LEU A 43 9.32 12.43 4.69
N LEU A 44 8.98 11.33 4.02
CA LEU A 44 7.62 11.08 3.49
C LEU A 44 6.86 10.04 4.32
N ARG A 45 7.54 9.31 5.20
CA ARG A 45 6.96 8.18 5.95
C ARG A 45 5.76 8.56 6.81
N GLY A 46 5.74 9.78 7.37
CA GLY A 46 4.62 10.28 8.17
C GLY A 46 3.31 10.45 7.37
N ASN A 47 3.40 10.60 6.05
CA ASN A 47 2.26 10.75 5.15
C ASN A 47 1.93 9.45 4.40
N ALA A 48 2.68 8.37 4.62
CA ALA A 48 2.50 7.10 3.94
C ALA A 48 1.71 6.10 4.79
N ARG A 49 0.99 5.19 4.12
CA ARG A 49 0.21 4.12 4.76
C ARG A 49 0.59 2.77 4.16
N ALA A 50 0.70 1.75 5.02
CA ALA A 50 0.91 0.37 4.59
C ALA A 50 -0.39 -0.44 4.68
N ILE A 51 -0.90 -0.88 3.53
CA ILE A 51 -2.07 -1.77 3.43
C ILE A 51 -1.61 -3.16 2.98
N ARG A 52 -2.19 -4.21 3.56
CA ARG A 52 -1.89 -5.59 3.16
C ARG A 52 -2.72 -5.96 1.93
N LEU A 53 -2.05 -6.21 0.80
CA LEU A 53 -2.68 -6.83 -0.35
C LEU A 53 -2.93 -8.31 -0.07
N THR A 54 -4.19 -8.74 -0.14
CA THR A 54 -4.58 -10.13 0.12
C THR A 54 -5.22 -10.69 -1.14
N ARG A 55 -4.68 -11.81 -1.66
CA ARG A 55 -5.35 -12.54 -2.75
C ARG A 55 -6.45 -13.38 -2.14
N MET A 56 -7.68 -13.15 -2.59
CA MET A 56 -8.82 -13.94 -2.15
C MET A 56 -9.12 -15.03 -3.18
N SER A 57 -9.39 -16.24 -2.70
CA SER A 57 -9.98 -17.32 -3.48
C SER A 57 -11.50 -17.30 -3.38
N SER A 58 -12.18 -18.06 -4.23
CA SER A 58 -13.64 -18.19 -4.20
C SER A 58 -14.18 -18.71 -2.86
N LYS A 59 -13.37 -19.49 -2.12
CA LYS A 59 -13.71 -19.99 -0.78
C LYS A 59 -13.71 -18.87 0.26
N ASP A 60 -12.74 -17.95 0.16
CA ASP A 60 -12.56 -16.83 1.10
C ASP A 60 -13.66 -15.76 0.95
N ILE A 61 -14.36 -15.74 -0.19
CA ILE A 61 -15.45 -14.79 -0.45
C ILE A 61 -16.58 -14.94 0.58
N ASN A 62 -16.90 -16.16 1.01
CA ASN A 62 -17.95 -16.40 2.00
C ASN A 62 -17.56 -15.87 3.38
N ASP A 63 -16.29 -16.01 3.75
CA ASP A 63 -15.76 -15.54 5.03
C ASP A 63 -15.70 -14.01 5.09
N VAL A 64 -15.31 -13.36 3.98
CA VAL A 64 -15.28 -11.89 3.91
C VAL A 64 -16.67 -11.28 3.84
N LYS A 65 -17.65 -11.94 3.20
CA LYS A 65 -19.06 -11.52 3.26
C LYS A 65 -19.59 -11.49 4.70
N ALA A 66 -19.15 -12.41 5.57
CA ALA A 66 -19.53 -12.39 6.98
C ALA A 66 -18.89 -11.21 7.75
N MET A 67 -17.65 -10.82 7.40
CA MET A 67 -16.95 -9.69 8.04
C MET A 67 -17.50 -8.31 7.62
N HIS A 68 -17.98 -8.16 6.38
CA HIS A 68 -18.59 -6.92 5.88
C HIS A 68 -20.12 -6.93 5.93
N GLY A 69 -20.73 -8.02 6.41
CA GLY A 69 -22.17 -8.24 6.49
C GLY A 69 -22.80 -7.73 7.78
N LYS A 70 -22.77 -6.41 8.00
CA LYS A 70 -23.77 -5.68 8.80
C LYS A 70 -23.89 -4.27 8.21
N LYS A 71 -24.83 -4.13 7.28
CA LYS A 71 -25.58 -2.88 7.15
C LYS A 71 -26.90 -3.08 7.90
#